data_AF-A0A2D1QCG2-F1
#
_entry.id   AF-A0A2D1QCG2-F1
#
_cell.length_a   1.000
_cell.length_b   1.000
_cell.length_c   1.000
_cell.angle_alpha   90.00
_cell.angle_beta   90.00
_cell.angle_gamma   90.00
#
_symmetry.space_group_name_H-M   'P 1'
#
loop_
_entity.id
_entity.type
_entity.pdbx_description
1 polymer ?
#
loop_
_entity_poly.entity_id
_entity_poly.type
_entity_poly.pdbx_seq_one_letter_code
_entity_poly.pdbx_strand_id
1 'polypeptide(L)'
;MADLPPPKKESAILSSQEQTLRLARSRGIDGMLTRNSDSTFEQRATFRHLADQAARQRNLEAIMVMASRHCEETAAGGEMDSDWLTRFLQLAEDISMVPMQQLWGRIFAIEVATPGRFSIRALTTLKEMTQREAMLFQRVCALSCHYAGSDEQRLLLGLHKGASLLTRAKVTRLGLGKYRLPYNAMLQLFELGLLHRGELESGPLPADGVELAFGNQHWRLQRKQANITLLYYRLTPVGNELAHLLQESPLEEYLQDLKTVLVQGLQIETMTLPPQPEQDPLSPAPTV
;
A
#
# COMPACT_ATOMS: atom_id res chain seq x y z
N MET A 1 -50.54 -9.80 36.92
CA MET A 1 -50.13 -8.39 36.96
C MET A 1 -48.73 -8.35 37.53
N ALA A 2 -47.68 -7.81 36.92
CA ALA A 2 -47.33 -7.47 35.55
C ALA A 2 -45.79 -7.40 35.60
N ASP A 3 -45.09 -8.06 34.66
CA ASP A 3 -43.63 -8.00 34.58
C ASP A 3 -43.17 -6.54 34.42
N LEU A 4 -42.24 -6.13 35.29
CA LEU A 4 -41.60 -4.83 35.18
C LEU A 4 -40.76 -4.80 33.90
N PRO A 5 -40.91 -3.78 33.04
CA PRO A 5 -40.11 -3.68 31.83
C PRO A 5 -38.63 -3.45 32.19
N PRO A 6 -37.68 -4.05 31.45
CA PRO A 6 -36.26 -3.82 31.69
C PRO A 6 -35.90 -2.35 31.45
N PRO A 7 -34.92 -1.79 32.18
CA PRO A 7 -34.53 -0.40 32.04
C PRO A 7 -34.02 -0.14 30.62
N LYS A 8 -34.64 0.83 29.94
CA LYS A 8 -34.19 1.31 28.64
C LYS A 8 -32.79 1.91 28.80
N LYS A 9 -31.80 1.38 28.09
CA LYS A 9 -30.52 2.05 27.86
C LYS A 9 -30.80 3.30 27.02
N GLU A 10 -30.93 4.45 27.67
CA GLU A 10 -30.91 5.74 26.98
C GLU A 10 -29.48 5.98 26.47
N SER A 11 -29.28 5.75 25.17
CA SER A 11 -28.12 6.30 24.46
C SER A 11 -28.34 7.81 24.34
N ALA A 12 -27.97 8.56 25.38
CA ALA A 12 -28.07 10.01 25.38
C ALA A 12 -27.18 10.57 24.25
N ILE A 13 -27.82 11.06 23.19
CA ILE A 13 -27.16 11.78 22.11
C ILE A 13 -26.73 13.13 22.71
N LEU A 14 -25.44 13.29 22.98
CA LEU A 14 -24.87 14.55 23.43
C LEU A 14 -25.01 15.60 22.33
N SER A 15 -25.32 16.84 22.71
CA SER A 15 -25.20 17.98 21.79
C SER A 15 -23.74 18.17 21.38
N SER A 16 -23.49 18.79 20.21
CA SER A 16 -22.12 19.10 19.76
C SER A 16 -21.35 19.92 20.81
N GLN A 17 -22.03 20.81 21.52
CA GLN A 17 -21.44 21.61 22.60
C GLN A 17 -21.00 20.75 23.79
N GLU A 18 -21.84 19.83 24.26
CA GLU A 18 -21.49 18.90 25.34
C GLU A 18 -20.37 17.96 24.93
N GLN A 19 -20.38 17.49 23.68
CA GLN A 19 -19.31 16.66 23.15
C GLN A 19 -17.98 17.42 23.08
N THR A 20 -17.97 18.68 22.63
CA THR A 20 -16.78 19.54 22.64
C THR A 20 -16.26 19.73 24.05
N LEU A 21 -17.13 20.05 25.02
CA LEU A 21 -16.72 20.23 26.42
C LEU A 21 -16.15 18.94 27.01
N ARG A 22 -16.77 17.79 26.73
CA ARG A 22 -16.29 16.47 27.17
C ARG A 22 -14.91 16.14 26.61
N LEU A 23 -14.68 16.39 25.31
CA LEU A 23 -13.39 16.17 24.66
C LEU A 23 -12.32 17.14 25.17
N ALA A 24 -12.70 18.39 25.44
CA ALA A 24 -11.79 19.37 25.99
C ALA A 24 -11.34 18.98 27.41
N ARG A 25 -12.27 18.55 28.25
CA ARG A 25 -11.97 18.07 29.62
C ARG A 25 -11.06 16.84 29.61
N SER A 26 -11.33 15.86 28.76
CA SER A 26 -10.51 14.65 28.70
C SER A 26 -9.07 14.90 28.24
N ARG A 27 -8.78 16.09 27.69
CA ARG A 27 -7.45 16.51 27.23
C ARG A 27 -6.87 17.68 28.02
N GLY A 28 -7.53 18.14 29.09
CA GLY A 28 -7.09 19.28 29.88
C GLY A 28 -7.04 20.60 29.09
N ILE A 29 -7.92 20.79 28.11
CA ILE A 29 -7.98 22.01 27.28
C ILE A 29 -9.30 22.78 27.47
N ASP A 30 -10.00 22.53 28.58
CA ASP A 30 -11.30 23.12 28.89
C ASP A 30 -11.22 24.44 29.68
N GLY A 31 -10.03 24.91 30.08
CA GLY A 31 -9.88 26.02 31.02
C GLY A 31 -10.47 27.38 30.60
N MET A 32 -10.77 27.58 29.32
CA MET A 32 -11.54 28.76 28.85
C MET A 32 -13.02 28.44 28.58
N LEU A 33 -13.37 27.16 28.48
CA LEU A 33 -14.75 26.68 28.34
C LEU A 33 -15.45 26.60 29.71
N THR A 34 -14.68 26.39 30.77
CA THR A 34 -15.14 26.34 32.16
C THR A 34 -14.74 27.64 32.88
N ARG A 35 -15.71 28.34 33.47
CA ARG A 35 -15.46 29.62 34.18
C ARG A 35 -14.63 29.45 35.45
N ASN A 36 -14.57 28.23 36.01
CA ASN A 36 -13.78 27.86 37.18
C ASN A 36 -13.09 26.53 36.89
N SER A 37 -11.81 26.57 36.52
CA SER A 37 -10.98 25.37 36.39
C SER A 37 -10.19 25.17 37.68
N ASP A 38 -10.28 23.99 38.28
CA ASP A 38 -9.52 23.60 39.49
C ASP A 38 -8.00 23.49 39.27
N SER A 39 -7.52 23.88 38.08
CA SER A 39 -6.11 23.78 37.67
C SER A 39 -5.65 25.05 36.95
N THR A 40 -4.36 25.35 37.04
CA THR A 40 -3.73 26.45 36.29
C THR A 40 -3.52 26.06 34.83
N PHE A 41 -3.24 27.06 33.97
CA PHE A 41 -2.90 26.81 32.57
C PHE A 41 -1.66 25.91 32.45
N GLU A 42 -0.63 26.17 33.26
CA GLU A 42 0.62 25.42 33.32
C GLU A 42 0.39 23.98 33.74
N GLN A 43 -0.41 23.74 34.79
CA GLN A 43 -0.75 22.39 35.25
C GLN A 43 -1.43 21.57 34.15
N ARG A 44 -2.37 22.17 33.42
CA ARG A 44 -3.05 21.50 32.30
C ARG A 44 -2.10 21.22 31.13
N ALA A 45 -1.22 22.16 30.81
CA ALA A 45 -0.21 21.98 29.77
C ALA A 45 0.77 20.83 30.11
N THR A 46 1.26 20.78 31.35
CA THR A 46 2.14 19.71 31.84
C THR A 46 1.42 18.35 31.84
N PHE A 47 0.18 18.29 32.34
CA PHE A 47 -0.62 17.06 32.32
C PHE A 47 -0.79 16.52 30.91
N ARG A 48 -1.18 17.38 29.96
CA ARG A 48 -1.34 16.98 28.56
C ARG A 48 -0.02 16.51 27.94
N HIS A 49 1.08 17.22 28.20
CA HIS A 49 2.40 16.84 27.69
C HIS A 49 2.82 15.44 28.15
N LEU A 50 2.69 15.15 29.45
CA LEU A 50 3.03 13.83 30.00
C LEU A 50 2.10 12.73 29.46
N ALA A 51 0.80 13.02 29.33
CA ALA A 51 -0.17 12.09 28.77
C ALA A 51 0.13 11.76 27.29
N ASP A 52 0.48 12.77 26.50
CA ASP A 52 0.84 12.61 25.09
C ASP A 52 2.14 11.79 24.95
N GLN A 53 3.17 12.05 25.77
CA GLN A 53 4.41 11.27 25.79
C GLN A 53 4.17 9.80 26.19
N ALA A 54 3.37 9.55 27.23
CA ALA A 54 3.03 8.19 27.63
C ALA A 54 2.22 7.44 26.55
N ALA A 55 1.34 8.14 25.82
CA ALA A 55 0.60 7.57 24.71
C ALA A 55 1.54 7.20 23.54
N ARG A 56 2.48 8.08 23.20
CA ARG A 56 3.51 7.86 22.18
C ARG A 56 4.39 6.66 22.49
N GLN A 57 4.89 6.57 23.73
CA GLN A 57 5.68 5.43 24.19
C GLN A 57 4.90 4.12 24.06
N ARG A 58 3.63 4.11 24.48
CA ARG A 58 2.75 2.93 24.33
C ARG A 58 2.58 2.51 22.88
N ASN A 59 2.46 3.46 21.95
CA ASN A 59 2.35 3.15 20.52
C ASN A 59 3.62 2.46 20.00
N LEU A 60 4.79 2.98 20.36
CA LEU A 60 6.07 2.37 19.99
C LEU A 60 6.21 0.96 20.53
N GLU A 61 5.96 0.75 21.83
CA GLU A 61 6.02 -0.58 22.45
C GLU A 61 5.03 -1.56 21.81
N ALA A 62 3.81 -1.12 21.51
CA ALA A 62 2.83 -1.95 20.82
C ALA A 62 3.32 -2.37 19.42
N ILE A 63 3.91 -1.44 18.66
CA ILE A 63 4.48 -1.73 17.33
C ILE A 63 5.65 -2.72 17.44
N MET A 64 6.53 -2.56 18.44
CA MET A 64 7.64 -3.49 18.66
C MET A 64 7.17 -4.89 19.02
N VAL A 65 6.10 -5.02 19.82
CA VAL A 65 5.45 -6.32 20.09
C VAL A 65 4.85 -6.92 18.82
N MET A 66 4.27 -6.11 17.93
CA MET A 66 3.77 -6.62 16.64
C MET A 66 4.91 -7.04 15.72
N ALA A 67 6.00 -6.27 15.68
CA ALA A 67 7.17 -6.58 14.86
C ALA A 67 7.85 -7.88 15.32
N SER A 68 8.05 -8.07 16.63
CA SER A 68 8.69 -9.27 17.17
C SER A 68 7.94 -10.57 16.84
N ARG A 69 6.63 -10.49 16.54
CA ARG A 69 5.82 -11.64 16.11
C ARG A 69 5.99 -11.97 14.62
N HIS A 70 6.44 -11.01 13.82
CA HIS A 70 6.67 -11.15 12.38
C HIS A 70 8.15 -11.38 12.04
N CYS A 71 9.08 -11.08 12.95
CA CYS A 71 10.45 -11.53 12.83
C CYS A 71 10.47 -13.06 13.00
N GLU A 72 10.64 -13.78 11.90
CA GLU A 72 11.01 -15.20 11.93
C GLU A 72 12.37 -15.38 12.64
N GLU A 73 12.72 -16.60 13.07
CA GLU A 73 14.05 -16.93 13.62
C GLU A 73 15.17 -16.84 12.56
N THR A 74 14.92 -16.23 11.40
CA THR A 74 15.91 -15.93 10.38
C THR A 74 16.89 -14.89 10.90
N ALA A 75 18.18 -15.12 10.69
CA ALA A 75 19.23 -14.20 11.09
C ALA A 75 18.98 -12.79 10.52
N ALA A 76 19.10 -11.76 11.34
CA ALA A 76 18.97 -10.37 10.92
C ALA A 76 19.92 -10.10 9.73
N GLY A 77 19.39 -9.52 8.65
CA GLY A 77 20.06 -9.38 7.36
C GLY A 77 21.17 -8.31 7.30
N GLY A 78 21.68 -7.88 8.45
CA GLY A 78 22.67 -6.80 8.59
C GLY A 78 22.29 -5.80 9.67
N GLU A 79 23.11 -4.76 9.82
CA GLU A 79 22.83 -3.64 10.74
C GLU A 79 21.87 -2.65 10.07
N MET A 80 20.79 -2.30 10.76
CA MET A 80 19.81 -1.32 10.29
C MET A 80 20.37 0.10 10.42
N ASP A 81 20.08 0.96 9.44
CA ASP A 81 20.48 2.37 9.48
C ASP A 81 19.87 3.08 10.71
N SER A 82 20.74 3.65 11.56
CA SER A 82 20.35 4.35 12.78
C SER A 82 19.51 5.61 12.52
N ASP A 83 19.76 6.32 11.40
CA ASP A 83 18.95 7.47 11.00
C ASP A 83 17.56 7.01 10.56
N TRP A 84 17.50 5.91 9.81
CA TRP A 84 16.22 5.30 9.44
C TRP A 84 15.41 4.90 10.67
N LEU A 85 16.02 4.21 11.63
CA LEU A 85 15.36 3.80 12.88
C LEU A 85 14.80 5.01 13.63
N THR A 86 15.61 6.06 13.78
CA THR A 86 15.20 7.28 14.46
C THR A 86 13.99 7.91 13.77
N ARG A 87 14.00 8.00 12.44
CA ARG A 87 12.88 8.55 11.66
C ARG A 87 11.66 7.65 11.69
N PHE A 88 11.83 6.34 11.65
CA PHE A 88 10.74 5.37 11.80
C PHE A 88 10.03 5.58 13.14
N LEU A 89 10.76 5.63 14.26
CA LEU A 89 10.20 5.83 15.60
C LEU A 89 9.45 7.16 15.70
N GLN A 90 10.01 8.26 15.15
CA GLN A 90 9.35 9.57 15.10
C GLN A 90 8.02 9.56 14.34
N LEU A 91 7.89 8.74 13.31
CA LEU A 91 6.62 8.61 12.58
C LEU A 91 5.65 7.68 13.30
N ALA A 92 6.15 6.57 13.84
CA ALA A 92 5.41 5.49 14.49
C ALA A 92 4.78 5.91 15.83
N GLU A 93 5.39 6.84 16.56
CA GLU A 93 4.90 7.25 17.89
C GLU A 93 3.49 7.85 17.86
N ASP A 94 3.04 8.39 16.73
CA ASP A 94 1.68 8.94 16.55
C ASP A 94 0.65 7.89 16.09
N ILE A 95 1.07 6.64 15.83
CA ILE A 95 0.21 5.59 15.28
C ILE A 95 -0.50 4.84 16.40
N SER A 96 -1.76 5.20 16.65
CA SER A 96 -2.58 4.67 17.75
C SER A 96 -3.59 3.59 17.35
N MET A 97 -3.93 3.48 16.06
CA MET A 97 -4.92 2.52 15.57
C MET A 97 -4.28 1.13 15.41
N VAL A 98 -4.86 0.11 16.05
CA VAL A 98 -4.31 -1.27 16.08
C VAL A 98 -4.00 -1.83 14.67
N PRO A 99 -4.86 -1.71 13.65
CA PRO A 99 -4.53 -2.21 12.31
C PRO A 99 -3.31 -1.51 11.69
N MET A 100 -3.15 -0.21 11.93
CA MET A 100 -1.96 0.52 11.48
C MET A 100 -0.73 0.12 12.29
N GLN A 101 -0.84 -0.10 13.60
CA GLN A 101 0.28 -0.59 14.42
C GLN A 101 0.78 -1.97 13.93
N GLN A 102 -0.14 -2.86 13.51
CA GLN A 102 0.22 -4.14 12.90
C GLN A 102 0.97 -3.96 11.58
N LEU A 103 0.51 -3.03 10.72
CA LEU A 103 1.20 -2.71 9.46
C LEU A 103 2.61 -2.16 9.72
N TRP A 104 2.75 -1.21 10.64
CA TRP A 104 4.04 -0.64 11.01
C TRP A 104 4.97 -1.67 11.66
N GLY A 105 4.44 -2.59 12.47
CA GLY A 105 5.22 -3.70 13.02
C GLY A 105 5.75 -4.64 11.92
N ARG A 106 4.93 -4.93 10.91
CA ARG A 106 5.36 -5.73 9.75
C ARG A 106 6.43 -5.03 8.93
N ILE A 107 6.28 -3.73 8.68
CA ILE A 107 7.30 -2.92 8.00
C ILE A 107 8.63 -3.00 8.75
N PHE A 108 8.60 -2.81 10.08
CA PHE A 108 9.80 -2.92 10.91
C PHE A 108 10.43 -4.31 10.84
N ALA A 109 9.63 -5.37 10.92
CA ALA A 109 10.14 -6.75 10.81
C ALA A 109 10.82 -7.02 9.46
N ILE A 110 10.25 -6.53 8.35
CA ILE A 110 10.86 -6.65 7.02
C ILE A 110 12.18 -5.86 6.97
N GLU A 111 12.23 -4.65 7.51
CA GLU A 111 13.45 -3.84 7.52
C GLU A 111 14.57 -4.47 8.37
N VAL A 112 14.22 -5.11 9.50
CA VAL A 112 15.17 -5.88 10.32
C VAL A 112 15.71 -7.10 9.57
N ALA A 113 14.84 -7.81 8.84
CA ALA A 113 15.23 -8.99 8.07
C ALA A 113 16.03 -8.63 6.81
N THR A 114 15.73 -7.49 6.18
CA THR A 114 16.40 -7.01 4.96
C THR A 114 16.43 -5.48 4.96
N PRO A 115 17.49 -4.85 5.51
CA PRO A 115 17.61 -3.39 5.52
C PRO A 115 17.57 -2.78 4.11
N GLY A 116 17.02 -1.57 4.00
CA GLY A 116 16.90 -0.79 2.77
C GLY A 116 15.63 -1.05 1.96
N ARG A 117 14.61 -1.73 2.51
CA ARG A 117 13.38 -2.09 1.81
C ARG A 117 12.36 -0.96 1.78
N PHE A 118 12.31 -0.15 2.84
CA PHE A 118 11.39 0.98 2.92
C PHE A 118 12.15 2.28 3.11
N SER A 119 11.86 3.26 2.25
CA SER A 119 12.36 4.62 2.42
C SER A 119 11.52 5.39 3.44
N ILE A 120 12.12 6.40 4.08
CA ILE A 120 11.38 7.35 4.94
C ILE A 120 10.27 8.07 4.16
N ARG A 121 10.45 8.27 2.85
CA ARG A 121 9.43 8.84 1.97
C ARG A 121 8.20 7.94 1.86
N ALA A 122 8.40 6.63 1.75
CA ALA A 122 7.29 5.68 1.75
C ALA A 122 6.56 5.64 3.09
N LEU A 123 7.28 5.64 4.21
CA LEU A 123 6.68 5.71 5.55
C LEU A 123 5.86 6.99 5.76
N THR A 124 6.38 8.13 5.31
CA THR A 124 5.68 9.42 5.41
C THR A 124 4.41 9.40 4.56
N THR A 125 4.51 8.93 3.31
CA THR A 125 3.36 8.78 2.42
C THR A 125 2.29 7.89 3.05
N LEU A 126 2.68 6.73 3.61
CA LEU A 126 1.77 5.81 4.28
C LEU A 126 1.08 6.46 5.50
N LYS A 127 1.80 7.26 6.30
CA LYS A 127 1.23 7.97 7.47
C LYS A 127 0.17 8.99 7.05
N GLU A 128 0.36 9.65 5.90
CA GLU A 128 -0.50 10.73 5.42
C GLU A 128 -1.71 10.23 4.61
N MET A 129 -1.66 9.00 4.09
CA MET A 129 -2.74 8.41 3.31
C MET A 129 -4.01 8.22 4.13
N THR A 130 -5.14 8.68 3.58
CA THR A 130 -6.46 8.35 4.07
C THR A 130 -6.83 6.89 3.75
N GLN A 131 -7.80 6.34 4.48
CA GLN A 131 -8.32 4.99 4.19
C GLN A 131 -8.80 4.85 2.74
N ARG A 132 -9.42 5.90 2.19
CA ARG A 132 -9.90 5.90 0.81
C ARG A 132 -8.75 5.79 -0.19
N GLU A 133 -7.67 6.52 0.03
CA GLU A 133 -6.48 6.48 -0.83
C GLU A 133 -5.75 5.14 -0.74
N ALA A 134 -5.66 4.56 0.46
CA ALA A 134 -5.14 3.20 0.64
C ALA A 134 -5.94 2.16 -0.14
N MET A 135 -7.28 2.23 -0.11
CA MET A 135 -8.13 1.34 -0.90
C MET A 135 -7.96 1.54 -2.42
N LEU A 136 -7.74 2.77 -2.88
CA LEU A 136 -7.44 3.05 -4.29
C LEU A 136 -6.08 2.46 -4.70
N PHE A 137 -5.08 2.60 -3.84
CA PHE A 137 -3.76 2.05 -4.11
C PHE A 137 -3.76 0.52 -4.11
N GLN A 138 -4.43 -0.11 -3.14
CA GLN A 138 -4.66 -1.56 -3.11
C GLN A 138 -5.34 -2.05 -4.39
N ARG A 139 -6.33 -1.29 -4.89
CA ARG A 139 -6.96 -1.60 -6.17
C ARG A 139 -5.95 -1.56 -7.31
N VAL A 140 -5.08 -0.55 -7.39
CA VAL A 140 -4.04 -0.49 -8.42
C VAL A 140 -3.07 -1.68 -8.32
N CYS A 141 -2.65 -2.07 -7.12
CA CYS A 141 -1.79 -3.23 -6.92
C CYS A 141 -2.42 -4.52 -7.44
N ALA A 142 -3.73 -4.74 -7.19
CA ALA A 142 -4.46 -5.90 -7.70
C ALA A 142 -4.60 -5.96 -9.24
N LEU A 143 -4.35 -4.84 -9.94
CA LEU A 143 -4.35 -4.77 -11.40
C LEU A 143 -2.94 -4.68 -11.99
N SER A 144 -1.91 -4.56 -11.15
CA SER A 144 -0.54 -4.32 -11.61
C SER A 144 0.16 -5.62 -11.96
N CYS A 145 1.14 -5.50 -12.84
CA CYS A 145 2.10 -6.54 -13.18
C CYS A 145 3.51 -5.99 -13.18
N HIS A 146 4.49 -6.89 -13.22
CA HIS A 146 5.88 -6.56 -13.48
C HIS A 146 6.46 -7.50 -14.52
N TYR A 147 7.57 -7.10 -15.13
CA TYR A 147 8.35 -8.01 -15.97
C TYR A 147 9.06 -9.04 -15.10
N ALA A 148 9.22 -10.27 -15.58
CA ALA A 148 10.03 -11.27 -14.89
C ALA A 148 11.44 -10.71 -14.59
N GLY A 149 11.87 -10.81 -13.33
CA GLY A 149 13.18 -10.29 -12.88
C GLY A 149 13.21 -8.78 -12.55
N SER A 150 12.07 -8.10 -12.49
CA SER A 150 11.97 -6.68 -12.11
C SER A 150 10.88 -6.48 -11.07
N ASP A 151 11.15 -5.71 -10.01
CA ASP A 151 10.12 -5.37 -9.01
C ASP A 151 9.27 -4.16 -9.40
N GLU A 152 9.53 -3.55 -10.57
CA GLU A 152 8.81 -2.36 -11.02
C GLU A 152 7.38 -2.71 -11.45
N GLN A 153 6.41 -2.29 -10.65
CA GLN A 153 5.00 -2.51 -10.93
C GLN A 153 4.47 -1.54 -12.00
N ARG A 154 3.59 -2.08 -12.85
CA ARG A 154 2.99 -1.42 -14.00
C ARG A 154 1.52 -1.78 -14.08
N LEU A 155 0.67 -0.79 -14.29
CA LEU A 155 -0.74 -0.97 -14.61
C LEU A 155 -0.91 -0.93 -16.12
N LEU A 156 -1.07 -2.09 -16.76
CA LEU A 156 -1.26 -2.18 -18.21
C LEU A 156 -2.65 -1.70 -18.63
N LEU A 157 -2.71 -1.01 -19.76
CA LEU A 157 -3.95 -0.46 -20.31
C LEU A 157 -4.31 -1.09 -21.65
N GLY A 158 -3.31 -1.51 -22.42
CA GLY A 158 -3.50 -2.08 -23.73
C GLY A 158 -2.23 -1.99 -24.57
N LEU A 159 -2.41 -1.80 -25.87
CA LEU A 159 -1.32 -1.81 -26.82
C LEU A 159 -1.48 -0.77 -27.91
N HIS A 160 -0.36 -0.41 -28.50
CA HIS A 160 -0.29 0.33 -29.75
C HIS A 160 0.34 -0.57 -30.81
N LYS A 161 -0.38 -0.73 -31.93
CA LYS A 161 0.11 -1.38 -33.14
C LYS A 161 0.62 -0.29 -34.07
N GLY A 162 1.92 -0.24 -34.29
CA GLY A 162 2.51 0.64 -35.30
C GLY A 162 1.99 0.32 -36.70
N ALA A 163 2.15 1.28 -37.61
CA ALA A 163 1.79 1.10 -39.01
C ALA A 163 2.65 -0.01 -39.66
N SER A 164 2.05 -0.71 -40.61
CA SER A 164 2.68 -1.67 -41.51
C SER A 164 2.33 -1.31 -42.95
N LEU A 165 2.89 -2.03 -43.93
CA LEU A 165 2.64 -1.83 -45.36
C LEU A 165 1.14 -1.87 -45.71
N LEU A 166 0.33 -2.63 -44.96
CA LEU A 166 -1.09 -2.85 -45.24
C LEU A 166 -2.04 -2.30 -44.17
N THR A 167 -1.54 -1.80 -43.04
CA THR A 167 -2.37 -1.39 -41.90
C THR A 167 -1.88 -0.10 -41.26
N ARG A 168 -2.82 0.78 -40.93
CA ARG A 168 -2.51 2.01 -40.19
C ARG A 168 -2.25 1.72 -38.72
N ALA A 169 -1.52 2.64 -38.08
CA ALA A 169 -1.31 2.59 -36.65
C ALA A 169 -2.65 2.61 -35.89
N LYS A 170 -2.76 1.82 -34.83
CA LYS A 170 -3.98 1.70 -34.03
C LYS A 170 -3.65 1.50 -32.56
N VAL A 171 -4.28 2.31 -31.72
CA VAL A 171 -4.26 2.16 -30.26
C VAL A 171 -5.53 1.44 -29.80
N THR A 172 -5.38 0.42 -28.95
CA THR A 172 -6.50 -0.23 -28.26
C THR A 172 -6.21 -0.19 -26.76
N ARG A 173 -7.15 0.36 -25.97
CA ARG A 173 -7.01 0.51 -24.52
C ARG A 173 -8.27 0.14 -23.75
N LEU A 174 -8.08 -0.27 -22.50
CA LEU A 174 -9.14 -0.46 -21.52
C LEU A 174 -9.46 0.84 -20.78
N GLY A 175 -10.73 1.01 -20.43
CA GLY A 175 -11.17 2.04 -19.50
C GLY A 175 -11.09 1.54 -18.06
N LEU A 176 -10.27 2.20 -17.23
CA LEU A 176 -10.07 1.80 -15.83
C LEU A 176 -11.30 2.03 -14.92
N GLY A 177 -12.26 2.83 -15.36
CA GLY A 177 -13.48 3.12 -14.60
C GLY A 177 -14.29 1.87 -14.22
N LYS A 178 -14.28 0.83 -15.08
CA LYS A 178 -14.93 -0.46 -14.81
C LYS A 178 -14.39 -1.13 -13.54
N TYR A 179 -13.10 -0.92 -13.24
CA TYR A 179 -12.41 -1.53 -12.11
C TYR A 179 -12.31 -0.60 -10.90
N ARG A 180 -13.24 0.37 -10.79
CA ARG A 180 -13.27 1.39 -9.71
C ARG A 180 -12.04 2.29 -9.66
N LEU A 181 -11.38 2.48 -10.81
CA LEU A 181 -10.28 3.43 -10.99
C LEU A 181 -10.63 4.49 -12.06
N PRO A 182 -11.64 5.35 -11.80
CA PRO A 182 -11.89 6.50 -12.66
C PRO A 182 -10.70 7.48 -12.64
N TYR A 183 -10.63 8.39 -13.60
CA TYR A 183 -9.46 9.27 -13.75
C TYR A 183 -9.19 10.14 -12.50
N ASN A 184 -10.22 10.59 -11.78
CA ASN A 184 -10.04 11.32 -10.53
C ASN A 184 -9.39 10.48 -9.42
N ALA A 185 -9.54 9.15 -9.44
CA ALA A 185 -8.80 8.27 -8.54
C ALA A 185 -7.32 8.21 -8.94
N MET A 186 -7.03 8.15 -10.24
CA MET A 186 -5.65 8.20 -10.75
C MET A 186 -4.95 9.52 -10.38
N LEU A 187 -5.64 10.65 -10.50
CA LEU A 187 -5.12 11.96 -10.10
C LEU A 187 -4.65 11.99 -8.64
N GLN A 188 -5.45 11.43 -7.72
CA GLN A 188 -5.07 11.34 -6.31
C GLN A 188 -3.81 10.49 -6.10
N LEU A 189 -3.70 9.36 -6.80
CA LEU A 189 -2.51 8.50 -6.70
C LEU A 189 -1.25 9.16 -7.29
N PHE A 190 -1.40 10.05 -8.27
CA PHE A 190 -0.30 10.88 -8.77
C PHE A 190 0.11 11.97 -7.79
N GLU A 191 -0.85 12.57 -7.09
CA GLU A 191 -0.60 13.60 -6.07
C GLU A 191 0.09 13.03 -4.84
N LEU A 192 -0.30 11.83 -4.41
CA LEU A 192 0.38 11.05 -3.38
C LEU A 192 1.77 10.55 -3.80
N GLY A 193 2.12 10.66 -5.08
CA GLY A 193 3.39 10.20 -5.60
C GLY A 193 3.54 8.68 -5.62
N LEU A 194 2.43 7.93 -5.69
CA LEU A 194 2.42 6.45 -5.79
C LEU A 194 2.55 5.97 -7.24
N LEU A 195 2.07 6.78 -8.18
CA LEU A 195 2.18 6.56 -9.62
C LEU A 195 2.90 7.72 -10.30
N HIS A 196 3.70 7.43 -11.31
CA HIS A 196 4.22 8.48 -12.19
C HIS A 196 3.09 9.17 -12.94
N ARG A 197 3.20 10.49 -13.10
CA ARG A 197 2.24 11.29 -13.87
C ARG A 197 2.36 10.96 -15.35
N GLY A 198 1.26 10.49 -15.93
CA GLY A 198 1.14 10.27 -17.38
C GLY A 198 1.19 8.79 -17.77
N GLU A 199 0.46 8.50 -18.85
CA GLU A 199 0.50 7.21 -19.52
C GLU A 199 1.83 7.07 -20.28
N LEU A 200 2.45 5.92 -20.16
CA LEU A 200 3.72 5.57 -20.80
C LEU A 200 3.49 4.53 -21.88
N GLU A 201 4.39 4.54 -22.85
CA GLU A 201 4.46 3.54 -23.92
C GLU A 201 5.81 2.80 -23.81
N SER A 202 5.79 1.49 -23.96
CA SER A 202 7.02 0.70 -23.97
C SER A 202 7.80 0.93 -25.26
N GLY A 203 9.08 0.53 -25.28
CA GLY A 203 9.73 0.25 -26.56
C GLY A 203 9.02 -0.88 -27.32
N PRO A 204 9.29 -1.05 -28.62
CA PRO A 204 8.80 -2.19 -29.38
C PRO A 204 9.16 -3.50 -28.68
N LEU A 205 8.19 -4.40 -28.55
CA LEU A 205 8.43 -5.67 -27.89
C LEU A 205 9.51 -6.48 -28.62
N PRO A 206 10.41 -7.15 -27.89
CA PRO A 206 11.46 -7.99 -28.48
C PRO A 206 10.86 -9.16 -29.27
N ALA A 207 11.65 -9.71 -30.19
CA ALA A 207 11.25 -10.87 -31.00
C ALA A 207 11.00 -12.12 -30.15
N ASP A 208 11.80 -12.32 -29.10
CA ASP A 208 11.75 -13.50 -28.23
C ASP A 208 10.64 -13.41 -27.17
N GLY A 209 9.90 -12.30 -27.17
CA GLY A 209 8.80 -12.00 -26.27
C GLY A 209 9.22 -11.46 -24.90
N VAL A 210 8.21 -11.22 -24.07
CA VAL A 210 8.38 -10.73 -22.68
C VAL A 210 7.51 -11.53 -21.75
N GLU A 211 7.98 -11.72 -20.52
CA GLU A 211 7.21 -12.39 -19.47
C GLU A 211 6.71 -11.37 -18.45
N LEU A 212 5.42 -11.48 -18.13
CA LEU A 212 4.74 -10.64 -17.14
C LEU A 212 4.21 -11.50 -16.00
N ALA A 213 4.35 -11.00 -14.79
CA ALA A 213 3.78 -11.60 -13.59
C ALA A 213 2.69 -10.71 -13.01
N PHE A 214 1.50 -11.29 -12.79
CA PHE A 214 0.33 -10.69 -12.17
C PHE A 214 0.02 -11.48 -10.89
N GLY A 215 0.61 -11.08 -9.76
CA GLY A 215 0.54 -11.87 -8.53
C GLY A 215 1.06 -13.29 -8.78
N ASN A 216 0.17 -14.28 -8.71
CA ASN A 216 0.49 -15.69 -8.94
C ASN A 216 0.30 -16.16 -10.40
N GLN A 217 -0.12 -15.31 -11.33
CA GLN A 217 -0.27 -15.66 -12.74
C GLN A 217 0.90 -15.15 -13.57
N HIS A 218 1.42 -15.97 -14.48
CA HIS A 218 2.54 -15.60 -15.35
C HIS A 218 2.14 -15.74 -16.81
N TRP A 219 2.37 -14.69 -17.61
CA TRP A 219 2.07 -14.67 -19.04
C TRP A 219 3.33 -14.44 -19.85
N ARG A 220 3.54 -15.24 -20.89
CA ARG A 220 4.51 -14.97 -21.94
C ARG A 220 3.81 -14.31 -23.12
N LEU A 221 4.24 -13.09 -23.46
CA LEU A 221 3.70 -12.31 -24.56
C LEU A 221 4.64 -12.40 -25.78
N GLN A 222 4.11 -12.88 -26.89
CA GLN A 222 4.82 -12.95 -28.18
C GLN A 222 4.17 -12.00 -29.19
N ARG A 223 4.97 -11.18 -29.86
CA ARG A 223 4.47 -10.22 -30.86
C ARG A 223 4.06 -10.93 -32.16
N LYS A 224 2.85 -10.64 -32.66
CA LYS A 224 2.39 -11.17 -33.97
C LYS A 224 2.98 -10.42 -35.17
N GLN A 225 3.46 -9.19 -34.94
CA GLN A 225 4.10 -8.34 -35.96
C GLN A 225 5.16 -7.45 -35.31
N ALA A 226 5.95 -6.75 -36.12
CA ALA A 226 6.86 -5.71 -35.63
C ALA A 226 6.09 -4.48 -35.11
N ASN A 227 6.78 -3.62 -34.36
CA ASN A 227 6.28 -2.34 -33.87
C ASN A 227 5.01 -2.46 -33.00
N ILE A 228 4.99 -3.42 -32.09
CA ILE A 228 3.96 -3.49 -31.04
C ILE A 228 4.56 -2.99 -29.74
N THR A 229 3.87 -2.07 -29.10
CA THR A 229 4.22 -1.49 -27.81
C THR A 229 3.07 -1.64 -26.82
N LEU A 230 3.38 -1.60 -25.54
CA LEU A 230 2.41 -1.67 -24.44
C LEU A 230 2.16 -0.28 -23.86
N LEU A 231 0.91 -0.01 -23.52
CA LEU A 231 0.48 1.23 -22.86
C LEU A 231 0.25 0.95 -21.38
N TYR A 232 0.83 1.77 -20.49
CA TYR A 232 0.78 1.52 -19.05
C TYR A 232 0.97 2.78 -18.20
N TYR A 233 0.53 2.71 -16.94
CA TYR A 233 1.05 3.57 -15.87
C TYR A 233 2.12 2.83 -15.08
N ARG A 234 3.12 3.54 -14.57
CA ARG A 234 4.19 2.97 -13.74
C ARG A 234 4.10 3.45 -12.31
N LEU A 235 4.28 2.55 -11.34
CA LEU A 235 4.45 2.93 -9.94
C LEU A 235 5.78 3.67 -9.75
N THR A 236 5.80 4.63 -8.82
CA THR A 236 7.04 5.30 -8.40
C THR A 236 7.85 4.36 -7.51
N PRO A 237 9.11 4.71 -7.16
CA PRO A 237 9.85 3.96 -6.14
C PRO A 237 9.07 3.78 -4.84
N VAL A 238 8.46 4.86 -4.32
CA VAL A 238 7.58 4.83 -3.15
C VAL A 238 6.38 3.89 -3.35
N GLY A 239 5.75 3.94 -4.53
CA GLY A 239 4.67 3.03 -4.88
C GLY A 239 5.13 1.57 -4.87
N ASN A 240 6.28 1.25 -5.45
CA ASN A 240 6.80 -0.13 -5.47
C ASN A 240 7.13 -0.64 -4.06
N GLU A 241 7.77 0.18 -3.22
CA GLU A 241 8.05 -0.14 -1.82
C GLU A 241 6.75 -0.49 -1.08
N LEU A 242 5.73 0.38 -1.17
CA LEU A 242 4.45 0.16 -0.49
C LEU A 242 3.65 -1.00 -1.09
N ALA A 243 3.76 -1.26 -2.39
CA ALA A 243 3.13 -2.42 -3.03
C ALA A 243 3.65 -3.74 -2.47
N HIS A 244 4.88 -3.81 -1.99
CA HIS A 244 5.45 -5.02 -1.38
C HIS A 244 4.73 -5.45 -0.09
N LEU A 245 4.08 -4.50 0.61
CA LEU A 245 3.27 -4.78 1.79
C LEU A 245 1.92 -5.42 1.43
N LEU A 246 1.51 -5.30 0.17
CA LEU A 246 0.19 -5.69 -0.31
C LEU A 246 0.29 -7.01 -1.06
N GLN A 247 -0.21 -8.08 -0.46
CA GLN A 247 -0.32 -9.39 -1.10
C GLN A 247 -1.71 -9.52 -1.76
N GLU A 248 -1.96 -8.71 -2.78
CA GLU A 248 -3.25 -8.71 -3.47
C GLU A 248 -3.34 -9.82 -4.50
N SER A 249 -4.46 -10.56 -4.47
CA SER A 249 -4.79 -11.47 -5.57
C SER A 249 -5.12 -10.65 -6.82
N PRO A 250 -4.64 -11.06 -8.01
CA PRO A 250 -4.91 -10.33 -9.23
C PRO A 250 -6.42 -10.30 -9.53
N LEU A 251 -6.91 -9.16 -10.03
CA LEU A 251 -8.33 -9.01 -10.38
C LEU A 251 -8.63 -9.75 -11.70
N GLU A 252 -9.23 -10.94 -11.58
CA GLU A 252 -9.46 -11.85 -12.72
C GLU A 252 -10.28 -11.23 -13.86
N GLU A 253 -11.31 -10.45 -13.54
CA GLU A 253 -12.12 -9.74 -14.56
C GLU A 253 -11.27 -8.76 -15.39
N TYR A 254 -10.38 -8.02 -14.74
CA TYR A 254 -9.45 -7.11 -15.43
C TYR A 254 -8.48 -7.89 -16.32
N LEU A 255 -7.95 -9.01 -15.82
CA LEU A 255 -7.04 -9.86 -16.60
C LEU A 255 -7.71 -10.42 -17.86
N GLN A 256 -8.96 -10.86 -17.78
CA GLN A 256 -9.71 -11.37 -18.95
C GLN A 256 -9.95 -10.28 -20.00
N ASP A 257 -10.36 -9.09 -19.57
CA ASP A 257 -10.55 -7.94 -20.47
C ASP A 257 -9.21 -7.50 -21.10
N LEU A 258 -8.13 -7.51 -20.32
CA LEU A 258 -6.79 -7.17 -20.79
C LEU A 258 -6.29 -8.18 -21.81
N LYS A 259 -6.46 -9.49 -21.58
CA LYS A 259 -6.17 -10.53 -22.58
C LYS A 259 -6.89 -10.25 -23.89
N THR A 260 -8.19 -9.90 -23.84
CA THR A 260 -9.00 -9.60 -25.03
C THR A 260 -8.46 -8.42 -25.84
N VAL A 261 -7.93 -7.40 -25.16
CA VAL A 261 -7.25 -6.27 -25.83
C VAL A 261 -5.91 -6.72 -26.41
N LEU A 262 -5.09 -7.40 -25.61
CA LEU A 262 -3.72 -7.74 -25.97
C LEU A 262 -3.63 -8.74 -27.13
N VAL A 263 -4.56 -9.70 -27.24
CA VAL A 263 -4.56 -10.70 -28.33
C VAL A 263 -4.71 -10.11 -29.74
N GLN A 264 -5.14 -8.85 -29.87
CA GLN A 264 -5.22 -8.15 -31.15
C GLN A 264 -3.85 -7.89 -31.80
N GLY A 265 -2.78 -7.87 -31.00
CA GLY A 265 -1.39 -7.73 -31.43
C GLY A 265 -0.48 -8.86 -30.96
N LEU A 266 -0.89 -9.61 -29.93
CA LEU A 266 -0.01 -10.54 -29.23
C LEU A 266 -0.58 -11.96 -29.26
N GLN A 267 0.32 -12.95 -29.17
CA GLN A 267 0.02 -14.28 -28.69
C GLN A 267 0.37 -14.32 -27.19
N ILE A 268 -0.52 -14.90 -26.39
CA ILE A 268 -0.41 -14.92 -24.93
C ILE A 268 -0.40 -16.38 -24.50
N GLU A 269 0.67 -16.80 -23.85
CA GLU A 269 0.79 -18.12 -23.24
C GLU A 269 0.72 -17.95 -21.72
N THR A 270 -0.28 -18.57 -21.08
CA THR A 270 -0.37 -18.56 -19.62
C THR A 270 0.50 -19.69 -19.09
N MET A 271 1.51 -19.33 -18.30
CA MET A 271 2.45 -20.27 -17.70
C MET A 271 1.95 -20.62 -16.30
N THR A 272 1.77 -21.91 -16.04
CA THR A 272 1.70 -22.42 -14.67
C THR A 272 3.12 -22.57 -14.17
N LEU A 273 3.55 -21.74 -13.23
CA LEU A 273 4.81 -22.03 -12.54
C LEU A 273 4.65 -23.36 -11.79
N PRO A 274 5.67 -24.24 -11.82
CA PRO A 274 5.72 -25.31 -10.85
C PRO A 274 5.67 -24.67 -9.44
N PRO A 275 5.04 -25.34 -8.46
CA PRO A 275 5.11 -24.88 -7.08
C PRO A 275 6.59 -24.64 -6.74
N GLN A 276 6.90 -23.47 -6.16
CA GLN A 276 8.26 -23.23 -5.67
C GLN A 276 8.60 -24.41 -4.74
N PRO A 277 9.75 -25.08 -4.92
CA PRO A 277 10.16 -26.07 -3.95
C PRO A 277 10.22 -25.35 -2.60
N GLU A 278 9.55 -25.92 -1.59
CA GLU A 278 9.86 -25.57 -0.20
C GLU A 278 11.38 -25.56 -0.08
N GLN A 279 11.96 -24.40 0.24
CA GLN A 279 13.37 -24.34 0.57
C GLN A 279 13.54 -25.25 1.79
N ASP A 280 14.05 -26.45 1.55
CA ASP A 280 14.44 -27.38 2.59
C ASP A 280 15.46 -26.64 3.48
N PRO A 281 15.15 -26.36 4.77
CA PRO A 281 16.02 -25.55 5.65
C PRO A 281 17.43 -26.13 5.85
N LEU A 282 17.70 -27.31 5.28
CA LEU A 282 18.93 -28.09 5.44
C LEU A 282 19.79 -28.19 4.17
N SER A 283 19.48 -27.50 3.07
CA SER A 283 20.41 -27.47 1.92
C SER A 283 21.56 -26.48 2.15
N PRO A 284 22.83 -26.93 2.18
CA PRO A 284 23.97 -26.02 2.30
C PRO A 284 24.10 -25.17 1.03
N ALA A 285 24.41 -23.87 1.23
CA ALA A 285 24.65 -22.93 0.16
C ALA A 285 25.79 -23.42 -0.77
N PRO A 286 25.69 -23.20 -2.09
CA PRO A 286 26.77 -23.53 -3.01
C PRO A 286 27.97 -22.63 -2.72
N THR A 287 29.10 -23.26 -2.44
CA THR A 287 30.39 -22.60 -2.28
C THR A 287 30.78 -21.90 -3.57
N VAL A 288 30.98 -20.58 -3.51
CA VAL A 288 31.76 -19.80 -4.50
C VAL A 288 33.03 -19.33 -3.82
#